data_AF-A0ABD5DFD0-F1
#
_entry.id   AF-A0ABD5DFD0-F1
#
_cell.length_a   1.000
_cell.length_b   1.000
_cell.length_c   1.000
_cell.angle_alpha   90.00
_cell.angle_beta   90.00
_cell.angle_gamma   90.00
#
_symmetry.space_group_name_H-M   'P 1'
#
loop_
_entity.id
_entity.type
_entity.pdbx_description
1 polymer ?
#
loop_
_entity_poly.entity_id
_entity_poly.type
_entity_poly.pdbx_seq_one_letter_code
_entity_poly.pdbx_strand_id
1 'polypeptide(L)'
;YMLSADGTVISWNEGARRAKGYLSDEIIGRYFGLFYSEAEQLSGVPAKNLEIALRSGQFEGEGWRYRKDGSRFWAHVMIDTIRDE
;
A
#
# COMPACT_ATOMS: atom_id res chain seq x y z
N TYR A 1 -5.38 2.02 6.03
CA TYR A 1 -6.12 0.85 5.49
C TYR A 1 -5.34 -0.39 5.86
N MET A 2 -5.95 -1.59 5.90
CA MET A 2 -5.24 -2.81 6.29
C MET A 2 -4.89 -3.68 5.10
N LEU A 3 -3.77 -4.38 5.23
CA LEU A 3 -3.28 -5.38 4.31
C LEU A 3 -3.26 -6.74 5.01
N SER A 4 -3.50 -7.82 4.27
CA SER A 4 -3.05 -9.15 4.67
C SER A 4 -1.54 -9.28 4.48
N ALA A 5 -0.95 -10.34 5.03
CA ALA A 5 0.50 -10.57 5.01
C ALA A 5 1.10 -10.71 3.59
N ASP A 6 0.29 -11.05 2.58
CA ASP A 6 0.68 -11.10 1.17
C ASP A 6 0.56 -9.73 0.46
N GLY A 7 0.11 -8.68 1.16
CA GLY A 7 -0.07 -7.34 0.62
C GLY A 7 -1.41 -7.12 -0.09
N THR A 8 -2.36 -8.04 0.04
CA THR A 8 -3.73 -7.84 -0.44
C THR A 8 -4.48 -6.87 0.47
N VAL A 9 -5.20 -5.91 -0.11
CA VAL A 9 -5.99 -4.94 0.67
C VAL A 9 -7.22 -5.64 1.25
N ILE A 10 -7.33 -5.67 2.58
CA ILE A 10 -8.43 -6.35 3.29
C ILE A 10 -9.44 -5.38 3.92
N SER A 11 -9.06 -4.11 4.09
CA SER A 11 -9.98 -3.06 4.52
C SER A 11 -9.67 -1.76 3.82
N TRP A 12 -10.68 -0.93 3.62
CA TRP A 12 -10.53 0.37 2.98
C TRP A 12 -11.28 1.44 3.76
N ASN A 13 -10.58 2.47 4.21
CA ASN A 13 -11.18 3.54 5.01
C ASN A 13 -11.36 4.81 4.17
N GLU A 14 -12.18 5.73 4.68
CA GLU A 14 -12.50 6.98 3.97
C GLU A 14 -11.25 7.84 3.70
N GLY A 15 -10.25 7.80 4.59
CA GLY A 15 -8.97 8.47 4.36
C GLY A 15 -8.23 7.93 3.13
N ALA A 16 -8.18 6.60 2.98
CA ALA A 16 -7.56 5.94 1.83
C ALA A 16 -8.32 6.24 0.53
N ARG A 17 -9.67 6.21 0.58
CA ARG A 17 -10.53 6.60 -0.55
C ARG A 17 -10.24 8.03 -1.00
N ARG A 18 -10.21 9.00 -0.09
CA ARG A 18 -9.90 10.40 -0.43
C ARG A 18 -8.50 10.58 -0.98
N ALA A 19 -7.50 9.89 -0.43
CA ALA A 19 -6.12 10.01 -0.88
C ALA A 19 -5.87 9.37 -2.25
N LYS A 20 -6.55 8.25 -2.56
CA LYS A 20 -6.25 7.38 -3.72
C LYS A 20 -7.30 7.38 -4.82
N GLY A 21 -8.54 7.77 -4.52
CA GLY A 21 -9.64 7.82 -5.46
C GLY A 21 -10.32 6.48 -5.77
N TYR A 22 -9.94 5.39 -5.08
CA TYR A 22 -10.61 4.08 -5.22
C TYR A 22 -11.77 3.94 -4.24
N LEU A 23 -12.88 3.37 -4.71
CA LEU A 23 -13.93 2.86 -3.85
C LEU A 23 -13.49 1.55 -3.17
N SER A 24 -14.19 1.19 -2.09
CA SER A 24 -13.85 -0.01 -1.30
C SER A 24 -14.01 -1.31 -2.10
N ASP A 25 -15.09 -1.42 -2.87
CA ASP A 25 -15.41 -2.54 -3.76
C ASP A 25 -14.45 -2.67 -4.94
N GLU A 26 -13.74 -1.60 -5.31
CA GLU A 26 -12.75 -1.62 -6.39
C GLU A 26 -11.36 -2.10 -5.93
N ILE A 27 -11.06 -1.98 -4.63
CA ILE A 27 -9.71 -2.11 -4.11
C ILE A 27 -9.52 -3.26 -3.12
N ILE A 28 -10.57 -3.66 -2.39
CA ILE A 28 -10.51 -4.83 -1.53
C ILE A 28 -10.23 -6.06 -2.41
N GLY A 29 -9.32 -6.92 -1.97
CA GLY A 29 -8.86 -8.08 -2.73
C GLY A 29 -7.81 -7.77 -3.80
N ARG A 30 -7.38 -6.51 -3.96
CA ARG A 30 -6.30 -6.12 -4.87
C ARG A 30 -4.97 -6.02 -4.14
N TYR A 31 -3.88 -6.31 -4.84
CA TYR A 31 -2.53 -6.12 -4.33
C TYR A 31 -2.17 -4.63 -4.24
N PHE A 32 -1.68 -4.17 -3.09
CA PHE A 32 -1.38 -2.75 -2.84
C PHE A 32 -0.27 -2.16 -3.72
N GLY A 33 0.51 -3.01 -4.40
CA GLY A 33 1.55 -2.58 -5.35
C GLY A 33 1.03 -1.69 -6.47
N LEU A 34 -0.27 -1.71 -6.78
CA LEU A 34 -0.89 -0.80 -7.75
C LEU A 34 -0.77 0.69 -7.38
N PHE A 35 -0.43 1.01 -6.13
CA PHE A 35 -0.16 2.39 -5.70
C PHE A 35 1.25 2.88 -6.05
N TYR A 36 2.09 2.04 -6.66
CA TYR A 36 3.46 2.34 -7.08
C TYR A 36 3.54 2.49 -8.60
N SER A 37 4.61 3.09 -9.11
CA SER A 37 4.86 3.12 -10.55
C SER A 37 5.08 1.72 -11.11
N GLU A 38 4.88 1.55 -12.42
CA GLU A 38 5.15 0.29 -13.10
C GLU A 38 6.62 -0.17 -12.90
N ALA A 39 7.57 0.75 -12.98
CA ALA A 39 8.99 0.45 -12.75
C ALA A 39 9.27 -0.04 -11.31
N GLU A 40 8.63 0.56 -10.31
CA GLU A 40 8.74 0.12 -8.90
C GLU A 40 8.07 -1.24 -8.67
N GLN A 41 6.94 -1.50 -9.34
CA GLN A 41 6.29 -2.81 -9.31
C GLN A 41 7.20 -3.89 -9.92
N LEU A 42 7.77 -3.64 -11.10
CA LEU A 42 8.68 -4.55 -11.79
C LEU A 42 9.97 -4.81 -11.00
N SER A 43 10.47 -3.81 -10.27
CA SER A 43 11.66 -3.95 -9.41
C SER A 43 11.37 -4.49 -8.01
N GLY A 44 10.11 -4.82 -7.73
CA GLY A 44 9.67 -5.46 -6.48
C GLY A 44 9.70 -4.53 -5.26
N VAL A 45 9.68 -3.21 -5.44
CA VAL A 45 9.71 -2.24 -4.34
C VAL A 45 8.54 -2.43 -3.36
N PRO A 46 7.27 -2.64 -3.79
CA PRO A 46 6.17 -2.86 -2.86
C PRO A 46 6.41 -4.09 -1.98
N ALA A 47 6.83 -5.20 -2.60
CA ALA A 47 7.09 -6.46 -1.90
C ALA A 47 8.23 -6.32 -0.88
N LYS A 48 9.32 -5.63 -1.24
CA LYS A 48 10.45 -5.35 -0.33
C LYS A 48 10.00 -4.52 0.88
N ASN A 49 9.21 -3.47 0.66
CA ASN A 49 8.70 -2.63 1.75
C ASN A 49 7.81 -3.42 2.72
N LEU A 50 6.94 -4.28 2.17
CA LEU A 50 6.11 -5.18 2.97
C LEU A 50 6.95 -6.22 3.73
N GLU A 51 7.94 -6.83 3.08
CA GLU A 51 8.85 -7.79 3.71
C GLU A 51 9.60 -7.17 4.88
N ILE A 52 10.10 -5.94 4.71
CA ILE A 52 10.72 -5.18 5.81
C ILE A 52 9.72 -5.06 6.96
N ALA A 53 8.50 -4.56 6.72
CA ALA A 53 7.50 -4.42 7.76
C ALA A 53 7.22 -5.75 8.50
N LEU A 54 7.05 -6.84 7.77
CA LEU A 54 6.79 -8.16 8.35
C LEU A 54 7.96 -8.66 9.22
N ARG A 55 9.20 -8.39 8.80
CA ARG A 55 10.42 -8.82 9.50
C ARG A 55 10.77 -7.93 10.69
N SER A 56 10.74 -6.61 10.55
CA SER A 56 11.14 -5.64 11.58
C SER A 56 9.98 -5.07 12.40
N GLY A 57 8.75 -5.43 12.09
CA GLY A 57 7.55 -4.90 12.74
C GLY A 57 7.01 -3.63 12.09
N GLN A 58 7.87 -2.83 11.46
CA GLN A 58 7.47 -1.64 10.70
C GLN A 58 8.36 -1.40 9.47
N PHE A 59 7.80 -0.69 8.50
CA PHE A 59 8.52 -0.01 7.42
C PHE A 59 8.10 1.46 7.38
N GLU A 60 9.06 2.35 7.14
CA GLU A 60 8.82 3.77 6.94
C GLU A 60 9.63 4.25 5.74
N GLY A 61 9.02 5.10 4.91
CA GLY A 61 9.71 5.73 3.79
C GLY A 61 8.86 6.75 3.06
N GLU A 62 9.51 7.49 2.16
CA GLU A 62 8.84 8.47 1.31
C GLU A 62 8.90 8.07 -0.16
N GLY A 63 7.88 8.45 -0.92
CA GLY A 63 7.90 8.23 -2.36
C GLY A 63 6.63 8.64 -3.08
N TRP A 64 6.70 8.59 -4.41
CA TRP A 64 5.53 8.80 -5.25
C TRP A 64 4.52 7.69 -5.05
N ARG A 65 3.24 8.06 -4.97
CA ARG A 65 2.15 7.10 -5.04
C ARG A 65 1.10 7.53 -6.05
N TYR A 66 0.53 6.53 -6.71
CA TYR A 66 -0.43 6.71 -7.79
C TYR A 66 -1.86 6.58 -7.28
N ARG A 67 -2.73 7.40 -7.84
CA ARG A 67 -4.19 7.39 -7.66
C ARG A 67 -4.84 6.63 -8.82
N LYS A 68 -6.13 6.35 -8.68
CA LYS A 68 -6.95 5.71 -9.71
C LYS A 68 -6.94 6.46 -11.05
N ASP A 69 -6.95 7.79 -11.01
CA ASP A 69 -6.95 8.64 -12.20
C ASP A 69 -5.57 8.75 -12.89
N GLY A 70 -4.56 8.05 -12.38
CA GLY A 70 -3.19 8.10 -12.87
C GLY A 70 -2.36 9.29 -12.34
N SER A 71 -2.98 10.24 -11.64
CA SER A 71 -2.25 11.30 -10.95
C SER A 71 -1.41 10.71 -9.81
N ARG A 72 -0.34 11.41 -9.44
CA ARG A 72 0.54 11.00 -8.35
C ARG A 72 0.65 12.07 -7.28
N PHE A 73 1.07 11.65 -6.10
CA PHE A 73 1.41 12.53 -4.99
C PHE A 73 2.61 12.00 -4.23
N TRP A 74 3.39 12.91 -3.65
CA TRP A 74 4.46 12.55 -2.73
C TRP A 74 3.82 12.16 -1.40
N ALA A 75 4.19 11.01 -0.87
CA ALA A 75 3.64 10.47 0.36
C ALA A 75 4.76 10.01 1.28
N HIS A 76 4.64 10.36 2.55
CA HIS A 76 5.24 9.59 3.63
C HIS A 76 4.37 8.35 3.89
N VAL A 77 4.99 7.18 3.97
CA VAL A 77 4.33 5.87 4.07
C VAL A 77 4.89 5.11 5.24
N MET A 78 3.98 4.64 6.09
CA MET A 78 4.25 3.72 7.18
C MET A 78 3.46 2.43 6.96
N ILE A 79 4.11 1.29 7.16
CA ILE A 79 3.47 -0.03 7.19
C ILE A 79 3.80 -0.65 8.55
N ASP A 80 2.81 -0.72 9.42
CA ASP A 80 2.93 -1.36 10.73
C ASP A 80 2.36 -2.78 10.66
N THR A 81 3.13 -3.74 11.15
CA THR A 81 2.67 -5.12 11.30
C THR A 81 1.88 -5.25 12.59
N ILE A 82 0.62 -5.65 12.48
CA ILE A 82 -0.22 -6.00 13.61
C ILE A 82 -0.15 -7.53 13.76
N ARG A 83 0.18 -8.00 14.96
CA ARG A 83 0.19 -9.43 15.32
C ARG A 83 -0.79 -9.63 16.46
N ASP A 84 -1.71 -10.57 16.31
CA ASP A 84 -2.50 -11.05 17.43
C ASP A 84 -1.59 -11.95 18.29
N GLU A 85 -1.59 -11.74 19.61
CA GLU A 85 -0.84 -12.56 20.59
C GLU A 85 -1.45 -13.96 20.78
#